data_AF-A0A117T293-F1
#
_entry.id   AF-A0A117T293-F1
#
_cell.length_a   1.000
_cell.length_b   1.000
_cell.length_c   1.000
_cell.angle_alpha   90.00
_cell.angle_beta   90.00
_cell.angle_gamma   90.00
#
_symmetry.space_group_name_H-M   'P 1'
#
loop_
_entity.id
_entity.type
_entity.pdbx_description
1 polymer ?
#
loop_
_entity_poly.entity_id
_entity_poly.type
_entity_poly.pdbx_seq_one_letter_code
_entity_poly.pdbx_strand_id
1 'polypeptide(L)'
;MKELETRIDEFIREDSSIEYVEGSDEVVDGGAFAWSKLDPSEVNKQNLIHDEYIDLSNKVREILNNENSPHKERFEQSYELVVSYIRQDTLLWVPGLVNVINDIKVQLNLQKFFINDI
;
A
#
# COMPACT_ATOMS: atom_id res chain seq x y z
N MET A 1 -4.57 0.49 -14.21
CA MET A 1 -3.90 1.12 -13.05
C MET A 1 -4.78 2.16 -12.35
N LYS A 2 -5.36 3.15 -13.05
CA LYS A 2 -6.26 4.15 -12.39
C LYS A 2 -7.45 3.52 -11.67
N GLU A 3 -8.09 2.52 -12.26
CA GLU A 3 -9.23 1.82 -11.63
C GLU A 3 -8.82 1.07 -10.35
N LEU A 4 -7.71 0.35 -10.39
CA LEU A 4 -7.15 -0.33 -9.20
C LEU A 4 -6.81 0.67 -8.09
N GLU A 5 -6.17 1.80 -8.43
CA GLU A 5 -5.87 2.88 -7.50
C GLU A 5 -7.13 3.44 -6.81
N THR A 6 -8.21 3.68 -7.58
CA THR A 6 -9.50 4.11 -7.02
C THR A 6 -10.05 3.09 -6.02
N ARG A 7 -10.03 1.80 -6.35
CA ARG A 7 -10.52 0.76 -5.44
C ARG A 7 -9.66 0.59 -4.20
N ILE A 8 -8.34 0.81 -4.29
CA ILE A 8 -7.46 0.84 -3.12
C ILE A 8 -7.82 2.04 -2.23
N ASP A 9 -8.02 3.24 -2.79
CA ASP A 9 -8.45 4.42 -2.01
C ASP A 9 -9.78 4.16 -1.29
N GLU A 10 -10.78 3.65 -2.02
CA GLU A 10 -12.09 3.30 -1.47
C GLU A 10 -12.00 2.24 -0.37
N PHE A 11 -11.20 1.19 -0.57
CA PHE A 11 -11.01 0.16 0.45
C PHE A 11 -10.39 0.71 1.73
N ILE A 12 -9.31 1.50 1.62
CA ILE A 12 -8.66 2.09 2.79
C ILE A 12 -9.56 3.13 3.47
N ARG A 13 -10.40 3.84 2.72
CA ARG A 13 -11.26 4.90 3.26
C ARG A 13 -12.52 4.37 3.94
N GLU A 14 -13.18 3.41 3.31
CA GLU A 14 -14.56 3.02 3.66
C GLU A 14 -14.61 1.69 4.42
N ASP A 15 -13.67 0.76 4.16
CA ASP A 15 -13.70 -0.61 4.69
C ASP A 15 -12.53 -0.90 5.65
N SER A 16 -11.76 0.12 6.03
CA SER A 16 -10.58 -0.06 6.87
C SER A 16 -10.64 0.86 8.08
N SER A 17 -10.04 0.42 9.18
CA SER A 17 -9.93 1.21 10.40
C SER A 17 -8.62 0.93 11.11
N ILE A 18 -8.21 1.87 11.95
CA ILE A 18 -6.98 1.79 12.73
C ILE A 18 -7.28 2.13 14.19
N GLU A 19 -6.55 1.49 15.08
CA GLU A 19 -6.64 1.64 16.52
C GLU A 19 -5.31 2.13 17.08
N TYR A 20 -5.38 3.09 18.01
CA TYR A 20 -4.20 3.56 18.71
C TYR A 20 -3.64 2.45 19.62
N VAL A 21 -2.33 2.24 19.58
CA VAL A 21 -1.65 1.29 20.46
C VAL A 21 -1.31 2.00 21.77
N GLU A 22 -1.98 1.63 22.86
CA GLU A 22 -1.79 2.25 24.18
C GLU A 22 -0.31 2.19 24.64
N GLY A 23 0.21 3.32 25.12
CA GLY A 23 1.60 3.47 25.59
C GLY A 23 2.65 3.57 24.47
N SER A 24 2.26 3.56 23.19
CA SER A 24 3.21 3.65 22.08
C SER A 24 3.88 5.02 21.95
N ASP A 25 3.28 6.08 22.47
CA ASP A 25 3.83 7.43 22.56
C ASP A 25 5.06 7.54 23.47
N GLU A 26 5.29 6.56 24.35
CA GLU A 26 6.50 6.47 25.15
C GLU A 26 7.72 6.03 24.32
N VAL A 27 7.48 5.41 23.15
CA VAL A 27 8.51 4.81 22.30
C VAL A 27 8.66 5.57 20.97
N VAL A 28 7.56 6.10 20.42
CA VAL A 28 7.54 6.81 19.13
C VAL A 28 6.73 8.09 19.26
N ASP A 29 7.28 9.20 18.76
CA ASP A 29 6.59 10.50 18.76
C ASP A 29 5.29 10.43 17.95
N GLY A 30 4.18 10.85 18.56
CA GLY A 30 2.82 10.71 17.99
C GLY A 30 2.20 9.30 18.11
N GLY A 31 2.93 8.34 18.68
CA GLY A 31 2.50 6.96 18.91
C GLY A 31 2.39 6.10 17.64
N ALA A 32 1.84 4.91 17.82
CA ALA A 32 1.67 3.90 16.80
C ALA A 32 0.20 3.49 16.69
N PHE A 33 -0.18 3.05 15.50
CA PHE A 33 -1.52 2.56 15.22
C PHE A 33 -1.44 1.15 14.63
N ALA A 34 -2.39 0.30 15.00
CA ALA A 34 -2.58 -1.02 14.42
C ALA A 34 -3.82 -1.02 13.55
N TRP A 35 -3.85 -1.88 12.54
CA TRP A 35 -5.06 -2.13 11.77
C TRP A 35 -6.10 -2.85 12.62
N SER A 36 -7.33 -2.38 12.56
CA SER A 36 -8.47 -3.10 13.11
C SER A 36 -8.77 -4.33 12.26
N LYS A 37 -9.40 -5.32 12.89
CA LYS A 37 -9.79 -6.54 12.17
C LYS A 37 -10.90 -6.23 11.17
N LEU A 38 -10.68 -6.61 9.92
CA LEU A 38 -11.68 -6.54 8.85
C LEU A 38 -12.86 -7.47 9.08
N ASP A 39 -14.03 -7.02 8.64
CA ASP A 39 -15.21 -7.85 8.51
C ASP A 39 -15.05 -8.88 7.36
N PRO A 40 -15.75 -10.02 7.41
CA PRO A 40 -15.60 -11.06 6.38
C PRO A 40 -15.87 -10.59 4.94
N SER A 41 -16.77 -9.63 4.74
CA SER A 41 -17.03 -9.03 3.42
C SER A 41 -15.86 -8.18 2.93
N GLU A 42 -15.17 -7.49 3.84
CA GLU A 42 -14.04 -6.61 3.56
C GLU A 42 -12.79 -7.42 3.25
N VAL A 43 -12.59 -8.57 3.91
CA VAL A 43 -11.50 -9.52 3.61
C VAL A 43 -11.59 -10.03 2.16
N ASN A 44 -12.79 -10.30 1.65
CA ASN A 44 -12.94 -10.70 0.25
C ASN A 44 -12.54 -9.58 -0.71
N LYS A 45 -12.88 -8.33 -0.39
CA LYS A 45 -12.48 -7.14 -1.16
C LYS A 45 -10.97 -6.94 -1.11
N GLN A 46 -10.37 -7.10 0.07
CA GLN A 46 -8.93 -7.04 0.28
C GLN A 46 -8.19 -8.05 -0.60
N ASN A 47 -8.60 -9.32 -0.58
CA ASN A 47 -7.95 -10.38 -1.37
C ASN A 47 -8.01 -10.09 -2.88
N LEU A 48 -9.15 -9.63 -3.37
CA LEU A 48 -9.30 -9.27 -4.79
C LEU A 48 -8.36 -8.10 -5.17
N ILE A 49 -8.32 -7.05 -4.37
CA ILE A 49 -7.45 -5.89 -4.60
C ILE A 49 -5.98 -6.30 -4.54
N HIS A 50 -5.63 -7.12 -3.55
CA HIS A 50 -4.28 -7.65 -3.38
C HIS A 50 -3.84 -8.42 -4.62
N ASP A 51 -4.58 -9.44 -5.03
CA ASP A 51 -4.21 -10.31 -6.15
C ASP A 51 -4.07 -9.53 -7.45
N GLU A 52 -4.98 -8.58 -7.72
CA GLU A 52 -4.87 -7.71 -8.90
C GLU A 52 -3.65 -6.78 -8.84
N TYR A 53 -3.28 -6.29 -7.65
CA TYR A 53 -2.08 -5.48 -7.48
C TYR A 53 -0.80 -6.31 -7.65
N ILE A 54 -0.76 -7.55 -7.16
CA ILE A 54 0.33 -8.49 -7.39
C ILE A 54 0.52 -8.74 -8.89
N ASP A 55 -0.57 -9.06 -9.60
CA ASP A 55 -0.53 -9.34 -11.04
C ASP A 55 -0.03 -8.14 -11.84
N LEU A 56 -0.49 -6.93 -11.50
CA LEU A 56 0.01 -5.71 -12.14
C LEU A 56 1.49 -5.50 -11.85
N SER A 57 1.91 -5.70 -10.60
CA SER A 57 3.29 -5.50 -10.18
C SER A 57 4.24 -6.49 -10.83
N ASN A 58 3.83 -7.74 -11.02
CA ASN A 58 4.61 -8.74 -11.76
C ASN A 58 4.85 -8.34 -13.22
N LYS A 59 3.84 -7.78 -13.90
CA LYS A 59 4.02 -7.23 -15.26
C LYS A 59 5.02 -6.07 -15.27
N VAL A 60 5.00 -5.21 -14.26
CA VAL A 60 5.95 -4.10 -14.14
C VAL A 60 7.38 -4.63 -13.89
N ARG A 61 7.54 -5.63 -13.03
CA ARG A 61 8.84 -6.30 -12.81
C ARG A 61 9.40 -6.88 -14.09
N GLU A 62 8.59 -7.55 -14.89
CA GLU A 62 9.01 -8.10 -16.17
C GLU A 62 9.56 -7.01 -17.09
N ILE A 63 8.85 -5.88 -17.22
CA ILE A 63 9.30 -4.74 -18.04
C ILE A 63 10.63 -4.19 -17.51
N LEU A 64 10.70 -3.86 -16.20
CA LEU A 64 11.92 -3.33 -15.59
C LEU A 64 13.11 -4.29 -15.73
N ASN A 65 12.87 -5.59 -15.67
CA ASN A 65 13.89 -6.62 -15.86
C ASN A 65 14.40 -6.69 -17.29
N ASN A 66 13.49 -6.72 -18.27
CA ASN A 66 13.82 -6.81 -19.69
C ASN A 66 14.64 -5.59 -20.16
N GLU A 67 14.30 -4.41 -19.66
CA GLU A 67 14.95 -3.14 -20.03
C GLU A 67 16.18 -2.83 -19.15
N ASN A 68 16.55 -3.75 -18.27
CA ASN A 68 17.64 -3.59 -17.31
C ASN A 68 17.60 -2.26 -16.53
N SER A 69 16.38 -1.84 -16.16
CA SER A 69 16.13 -0.55 -15.53
C SER A 69 16.91 -0.40 -14.21
N PRO A 70 17.47 0.78 -13.90
CA PRO A 70 18.09 1.05 -12.61
C PRO A 70 17.07 1.16 -11.47
N HIS A 71 15.77 1.19 -11.76
CA HIS A 71 14.72 1.44 -10.79
C HIS A 71 14.18 0.17 -10.10
N LYS A 72 14.68 -1.02 -10.43
CA LYS A 72 14.20 -2.32 -9.89
C LYS A 72 14.08 -2.33 -8.38
N GLU A 73 15.16 -2.00 -7.67
CA GLU A 73 15.19 -2.03 -6.20
C GLU A 73 14.21 -1.01 -5.58
N ARG A 74 14.13 0.19 -6.15
CA ARG A 74 13.20 1.22 -5.70
C ARG A 74 11.75 0.86 -5.97
N PHE A 75 11.50 0.17 -7.08
CA PHE A 75 10.19 -0.39 -7.38
C PHE A 75 9.79 -1.43 -6.33
N GLU A 76 10.67 -2.37 -5.97
CA GLU A 76 10.36 -3.38 -4.95
C GLU A 76 10.06 -2.75 -3.59
N GLN A 77 10.83 -1.75 -3.16
CA GLN A 77 10.57 -1.03 -1.90
C GLN A 77 9.20 -0.33 -1.93
N SER A 78 8.88 0.32 -3.04
CA SER A 78 7.59 0.99 -3.23
C SER A 78 6.44 -0.01 -3.25
N TYR A 79 6.63 -1.15 -3.92
CA TYR A 79 5.67 -2.23 -4.00
C TYR A 79 5.37 -2.82 -2.62
N GLU A 80 6.40 -3.18 -1.84
CA GLU A 80 6.23 -3.80 -0.52
C GLU A 80 5.42 -2.88 0.41
N LEU A 81 5.65 -1.56 0.34
CA LEU A 81 4.91 -0.59 1.13
C LEU A 81 3.42 -0.52 0.72
N VAL A 82 3.10 -0.57 -0.56
CA VAL A 82 1.69 -0.59 -1.01
C VAL A 82 1.04 -1.92 -0.62
N VAL A 83 1.76 -3.04 -0.76
CA VAL A 83 1.29 -4.37 -0.36
C VAL A 83 0.99 -4.42 1.13
N SER A 84 1.86 -3.89 1.99
CA SER A 84 1.64 -3.91 3.43
C SER A 84 0.39 -3.11 3.84
N TYR A 85 0.12 -1.99 3.17
CA TYR A 85 -1.10 -1.23 3.38
C TYR A 85 -2.35 -1.96 2.88
N ILE A 86 -2.29 -2.66 1.75
CA ILE A 86 -3.40 -3.49 1.26
C ILE A 86 -3.66 -4.65 2.23
N ARG A 87 -2.60 -5.33 2.69
CA ARG A 87 -2.69 -6.50 3.59
C ARG A 87 -3.05 -6.13 5.03
N GLN A 88 -2.86 -4.87 5.41
CA GLN A 88 -3.15 -4.37 6.75
C GLN A 88 -2.41 -5.17 7.84
N ASP A 89 -1.18 -5.60 7.54
CA ASP A 89 -0.38 -6.49 8.38
C ASP A 89 0.81 -5.79 9.07
N THR A 90 0.88 -4.47 8.98
CA THR A 90 1.95 -3.65 9.58
C THR A 90 1.43 -2.60 10.55
N LEU A 91 2.26 -2.22 11.52
CA LEU A 91 2.01 -1.01 12.31
C LEU A 91 2.13 0.25 11.45
N LEU A 92 1.37 1.27 11.83
CA LEU A 92 1.35 2.56 11.20
C LEU A 92 1.93 3.61 12.15
N TRP A 93 2.80 4.45 11.60
CA TRP A 93 3.44 5.55 12.32
C TRP A 93 2.83 6.91 11.97
N VAL A 94 1.68 6.89 11.30
CA VAL A 94 0.98 8.07 10.82
C VAL A 94 -0.42 8.14 11.43
N PRO A 95 -0.88 9.34 11.83
CA PRO A 95 -2.19 9.48 12.42
C PRO A 95 -3.26 9.46 11.32
N GLY A 96 -3.97 8.33 11.21
CA GLY A 96 -5.18 8.25 10.40
C GLY A 96 -5.00 7.74 8.97
N LEU A 97 -6.12 7.29 8.41
CA LEU A 97 -6.20 6.66 7.09
C LEU A 97 -5.89 7.63 5.94
N VAL A 98 -6.11 8.94 6.14
CA VAL A 98 -5.78 9.96 5.12
C VAL A 98 -4.28 9.95 4.81
N ASN A 99 -3.42 9.76 5.81
CA ASN A 99 -1.98 9.67 5.62
C ASN A 99 -1.60 8.39 4.87
N VAL A 100 -2.21 7.26 5.21
CA VAL A 100 -2.00 5.99 4.50
C VAL A 100 -2.39 6.11 3.02
N ILE A 101 -3.54 6.72 2.73
CA ILE A 101 -4.01 6.97 1.36
C ILE A 101 -3.02 7.86 0.59
N ASN A 102 -2.49 8.90 1.23
CA ASN A 102 -1.50 9.78 0.60
C ASN A 102 -0.21 9.03 0.29
N ASP A 103 0.28 8.20 1.22
CA ASP A 103 1.47 7.38 1.00
C ASP A 103 1.28 6.41 -0.17
N ILE A 104 0.14 5.70 -0.20
CA ILE A 104 -0.20 4.82 -1.33
C ILE A 104 -0.16 5.59 -2.65
N LYS A 105 -0.78 6.78 -2.72
CA LYS A 105 -0.78 7.60 -3.94
C LYS A 105 0.63 8.01 -4.35
N VAL A 106 1.48 8.39 -3.40
CA VAL A 106 2.89 8.72 -3.67
C VAL A 106 3.61 7.50 -4.25
N GLN A 107 3.46 6.33 -3.64
CA GLN A 107 4.09 5.10 -4.10
C GLN A 107 3.60 4.67 -5.49
N LEU A 108 2.28 4.69 -5.73
CA LEU A 108 1.72 4.34 -7.03
C LEU A 108 2.17 5.33 -8.13
N ASN A 109 2.31 6.62 -7.81
CA ASN A 109 2.86 7.59 -8.75
C ASN A 109 4.35 7.38 -9.01
N LEU A 110 5.11 6.98 -8.00
CA LEU A 110 6.51 6.61 -8.13
C LEU A 110 6.68 5.37 -9.04
N GLN A 111 5.85 4.35 -8.87
CA GLN A 111 5.83 3.16 -9.72
C GLN A 111 5.48 3.50 -11.18
N LYS A 112 4.48 4.37 -11.40
CA LYS A 112 4.17 4.89 -12.75
C LYS A 112 5.36 5.63 -13.36
N PHE A 113 6.06 6.44 -12.57
CA PHE A 113 7.25 7.14 -13.02
C PHE A 113 8.33 6.14 -13.48
N PHE A 114 8.62 5.10 -12.69
CA PHE A 114 9.60 4.08 -13.06
C PHE A 114 9.29 3.35 -14.35
N ILE A 115 8.01 3.18 -14.71
CA ILE A 115 7.59 2.58 -15.98
C ILE A 115 7.79 3.53 -17.16
N ASN A 116 7.61 4.82 -16.94
CA ASN A 116 7.75 5.83 -18.00
C ASN A 116 9.19 6.31 -18.19
N ASP A 117 10.06 6.08 -17.21
CA ASP A 117 11.50 6.42 -17.21
C ASP A 117 12.37 5.21 -17.64
N ILE A 118 11.78 4.29 -18.40
CA ILE A 118 12.46 3.13 -19.00
C ILE A 118 12.94 3.49 -20.40
#